data_AF-A0A2S7VP87-F1
#
_entry.id   AF-A0A2S7VP87-F1
#
_cell.length_a   1.000
_cell.length_b   1.000
_cell.length_c   1.000
_cell.angle_alpha   90.00
_cell.angle_beta   90.00
_cell.angle_gamma   90.00
#
_symmetry.space_group_name_H-M   'P 1'
#
loop_
_entity.id
_entity.type
_entity.pdbx_description
1 polymer ?
#
loop_
_entity_poly.entity_id
_entity_poly.type
_entity_poly.pdbx_seq_one_letter_code
_entity_poly.pdbx_strand_id
1 'polypeptide(L)'
;MSNNPIEEVLKNMPGNGSTEWENTFYGCLAECGVWDTEKFWFFHRALTQIGELVQQDTDVDRNLVYALLYIQHGVLTHIGSHFDPRVDWKVESIDDEDLQEYAERFQIAVLSAISGKVMSESSFDLTNPLLCNT
;
A
#
# COMPACT_ATOMS: atom_id res chain seq x y z
N MET A 1 -5.38 -16.28 6.04
CA MET A 1 -5.31 -14.89 5.57
C MET A 1 -6.28 -14.08 6.42
N SER A 2 -5.81 -13.04 7.11
CA SER A 2 -6.68 -12.28 8.02
C SER A 2 -7.81 -11.64 7.21
N ASN A 3 -9.05 -11.84 7.66
CA ASN A 3 -10.23 -11.17 7.09
C ASN A 3 -10.37 -9.72 7.60
N ASN A 4 -9.43 -9.24 8.44
CA ASN A 4 -9.48 -7.92 9.03
C ASN A 4 -8.53 -6.96 8.28
N PRO A 5 -9.07 -5.94 7.59
CA PRO A 5 -8.24 -5.03 6.80
C PRO A 5 -7.31 -4.15 7.65
N ILE A 6 -7.68 -3.86 8.92
CA ILE A 6 -6.82 -3.09 9.83
C ILE A 6 -5.59 -3.91 10.23
N GLU A 7 -5.75 -5.19 10.52
CA GLU A 7 -4.62 -6.08 10.82
C GLU A 7 -3.67 -6.23 9.63
N GLU A 8 -4.22 -6.30 8.41
CA GLU A 8 -3.45 -6.33 7.16
C GLU A 8 -2.58 -5.07 6.98
N VAL A 9 -3.07 -3.90 7.41
CA VAL A 9 -2.26 -2.68 7.44
C VAL A 9 -1.22 -2.72 8.55
N LEU A 10 -1.62 -3.07 9.78
CA LEU A 10 -0.73 -3.02 10.93
C LEU A 10 0.43 -4.02 10.85
N LYS A 11 0.27 -5.16 10.15
CA LYS A 11 1.39 -6.10 9.95
C LYS A 11 2.50 -5.53 9.05
N ASN A 12 2.20 -4.53 8.22
CA ASN A 12 3.20 -3.85 7.39
C ASN A 12 4.06 -2.86 8.21
N MET A 13 3.75 -2.60 9.48
CA MET A 13 4.58 -1.76 10.34
C MET A 13 5.80 -2.53 10.86
N PRO A 14 7.03 -1.98 10.74
CA PRO A 14 8.21 -2.58 11.33
C PRO A 14 8.16 -2.52 12.87
N GLY A 15 8.93 -3.40 13.52
CA GLY A 15 9.19 -3.30 14.96
C GLY A 15 8.10 -3.86 15.89
N ASN A 16 7.10 -4.57 15.37
CA ASN A 16 6.15 -5.35 16.18
C ASN A 16 6.74 -6.68 16.71
N GLY A 17 8.01 -6.98 16.41
CA GLY A 17 8.68 -8.23 16.78
C GLY A 17 8.26 -9.45 15.95
N SER A 18 7.43 -9.26 14.91
CA SER A 18 7.03 -10.33 14.00
C SER A 18 8.14 -10.63 13.01
N THR A 19 8.51 -11.91 12.90
CA THR A 19 9.38 -12.42 11.83
C THR A 19 8.70 -12.42 10.47
N GLU A 20 7.40 -12.10 10.41
CA GLU A 20 6.63 -12.08 9.16
C GLU A 20 6.60 -10.70 8.50
N TRP A 21 7.11 -9.65 9.15
CA TRP A 21 7.08 -8.29 8.60
C TRP A 21 7.77 -8.21 7.23
N GLU A 22 8.92 -8.85 7.08
CA GLU A 22 9.69 -8.92 5.82
C GLU A 22 8.88 -9.55 4.67
N ASN A 23 7.87 -10.37 4.98
CA ASN A 23 6.98 -11.00 4.01
C ASN A 23 5.73 -10.17 3.68
N THR A 24 5.62 -8.94 4.19
CA THR A 24 4.55 -8.00 3.85
C THR A 24 4.91 -7.17 2.62
N PHE A 25 3.95 -6.48 2.01
CA PHE A 25 4.21 -5.62 0.85
C PHE A 25 5.31 -4.59 1.16
N TYR A 26 5.14 -3.82 2.25
CA TYR A 26 6.13 -2.81 2.61
C TYR A 26 7.45 -3.43 3.08
N GLY A 27 7.42 -4.56 3.79
CA GLY A 27 8.64 -5.27 4.19
C GLY A 27 9.48 -5.73 2.99
N CYS A 28 8.86 -6.32 1.98
CA CYS A 28 9.54 -6.72 0.74
C CYS A 28 10.16 -5.53 0.01
N LEU A 29 9.45 -4.40 -0.05
CA LEU A 29 9.97 -3.19 -0.67
C LEU A 29 11.14 -2.59 0.14
N ALA A 30 11.02 -2.52 1.45
CA ALA A 30 12.00 -1.88 2.32
C ALA A 30 13.31 -2.67 2.42
N GLU A 31 13.23 -4.00 2.55
CA GLU A 31 14.41 -4.85 2.78
C GLU A 31 15.03 -5.36 1.47
N CYS A 32 14.20 -5.69 0.49
CA CYS A 32 14.65 -6.36 -0.74
C CYS A 32 14.56 -5.46 -1.98
N GLY A 33 13.94 -4.28 -1.89
CA GLY A 33 13.67 -3.44 -3.06
C GLY A 33 12.68 -4.05 -4.04
N VAL A 34 11.90 -5.06 -3.63
CA VAL A 34 11.00 -5.79 -4.53
C VAL A 34 9.59 -5.20 -4.46
N TRP A 35 9.06 -4.78 -5.62
CA TRP A 35 7.63 -4.50 -5.75
C TRP A 35 6.86 -5.81 -5.96
N ASP A 36 6.49 -6.46 -4.86
CA ASP A 36 5.68 -7.68 -4.94
C ASP A 36 4.22 -7.33 -5.28
N THR A 37 3.89 -7.45 -6.57
CA THR A 37 2.58 -7.10 -7.13
C THR A 37 1.43 -7.85 -6.47
N GLU A 38 1.61 -9.13 -6.11
CA GLU A 38 0.55 -9.89 -5.44
C GLU A 38 0.27 -9.31 -4.05
N LYS A 39 1.33 -9.08 -3.25
CA LYS A 39 1.21 -8.47 -1.92
C LYS A 39 0.67 -7.07 -1.98
N PHE A 40 1.04 -6.29 -3.00
CA PHE A 40 0.47 -4.98 -3.25
C PHE A 40 -1.05 -5.06 -3.38
N TRP A 41 -1.58 -5.97 -4.20
CA TRP A 41 -3.03 -6.04 -4.42
C TRP A 41 -3.79 -6.46 -3.17
N PHE A 42 -3.22 -7.34 -2.35
CA PHE A 42 -3.80 -7.67 -1.04
C PHE A 42 -3.81 -6.46 -0.10
N PHE A 43 -2.71 -5.72 -0.04
CA PHE A 43 -2.60 -4.52 0.77
C PHE A 43 -3.53 -3.40 0.29
N HIS A 44 -3.57 -3.13 -1.02
CA HIS A 44 -4.49 -2.18 -1.65
C HIS A 44 -5.94 -2.51 -1.33
N ARG A 45 -6.35 -3.78 -1.43
CA ARG A 45 -7.71 -4.20 -1.07
C ARG A 45 -8.05 -3.87 0.38
N ALA A 46 -7.10 -4.06 1.31
CA ALA A 46 -7.30 -3.69 2.71
C ALA A 46 -7.46 -2.17 2.89
N LEU A 47 -6.69 -1.36 2.16
CA LEU A 47 -6.85 0.11 2.15
C LEU A 47 -8.25 0.52 1.67
N THR A 48 -8.74 -0.07 0.58
CA THR A 48 -10.11 0.18 0.07
C THR A 48 -11.16 -0.18 1.11
N GLN A 49 -11.05 -1.37 1.73
CA GLN A 49 -11.98 -1.81 2.78
C GLN A 49 -11.96 -0.91 4.01
N ILE A 50 -10.79 -0.40 4.43
CA ILE A 50 -10.70 0.61 5.50
C ILE A 50 -11.44 1.88 5.09
N GLY A 51 -11.26 2.36 3.85
CA GLY A 51 -11.97 3.53 3.34
C GLY A 51 -13.49 3.35 3.39
N GLU A 52 -14.00 2.17 3.05
CA GLU A 52 -15.44 1.84 3.16
C GLU A 52 -15.92 1.84 4.63
N LEU A 53 -15.11 1.32 5.56
CA LEU A 53 -15.42 1.35 6.99
C LEU A 53 -15.44 2.79 7.53
N VAL A 54 -14.45 3.61 7.18
CA VAL A 54 -14.38 5.05 7.55
C VAL A 54 -15.47 5.87 6.88
N GLN A 55 -15.98 5.44 5.73
CA GLN A 55 -17.13 6.10 5.12
C GLN A 55 -18.41 5.89 5.95
N GLN A 56 -18.50 4.75 6.65
CA GLN A 56 -19.64 4.39 7.49
C GLN A 56 -19.49 4.88 8.94
N ASP A 57 -18.26 4.98 9.44
CA ASP A 57 -17.90 5.41 10.79
C ASP A 57 -17.11 6.72 10.76
N THR A 58 -17.58 7.75 11.46
CA THR A 58 -16.97 9.08 11.41
C THR A 58 -15.60 9.20 12.08
N ASP A 59 -15.19 8.20 12.88
CA ASP A 59 -13.94 8.24 13.62
C ASP A 59 -12.89 7.29 13.02
N VAL A 60 -11.66 7.81 12.82
CA VAL A 60 -10.51 7.02 12.38
C VAL A 60 -9.51 6.88 13.52
N ASP A 61 -9.15 5.65 13.85
CA ASP A 61 -8.17 5.38 14.90
C ASP A 61 -6.81 6.05 14.61
N ARG A 62 -6.24 6.70 15.63
CA ARG A 62 -4.98 7.44 15.49
C ARG A 62 -3.81 6.53 15.15
N ASN A 63 -3.75 5.31 15.70
CA ASN A 63 -2.65 4.39 15.43
C ASN A 63 -2.74 3.86 13.99
N LEU A 64 -3.96 3.63 13.49
CA LEU A 64 -4.19 3.32 12.09
C LEU A 64 -3.71 4.45 11.17
N VAL A 65 -4.09 5.70 11.44
CA VAL A 65 -3.62 6.86 10.64
C VAL A 65 -2.09 6.96 10.68
N TYR A 66 -1.48 6.79 11.85
CA TYR A 66 -0.03 6.79 11.97
C TYR A 66 0.62 5.70 11.11
N ALA A 67 0.08 4.47 11.16
CA ALA A 67 0.59 3.36 10.36
C ALA A 67 0.48 3.63 8.85
N LEU A 68 -0.68 4.11 8.40
CA LEU A 68 -0.94 4.47 7.01
C LEU A 68 0.06 5.51 6.50
N LEU A 69 0.25 6.60 7.24
CA LEU A 69 1.18 7.66 6.87
C LEU A 69 2.64 7.22 6.93
N TYR A 70 3.02 6.38 7.89
CA TYR A 70 4.36 5.83 8.00
C TYR A 70 4.70 4.96 6.78
N ILE A 71 3.81 4.02 6.44
CA ILE A 71 3.99 3.14 5.28
C ILE A 71 4.00 3.97 4.00
N GLN A 72 3.08 4.93 3.86
CA GLN A 72 3.05 5.82 2.70
C GLN A 72 4.36 6.57 2.52
N HIS A 73 4.88 7.16 3.60
CA HIS A 73 6.16 7.87 3.55
C HIS A 73 7.32 6.95 3.14
N GLY A 74 7.37 5.74 3.70
CA GLY A 74 8.39 4.75 3.35
C GLY A 74 8.35 4.37 1.87
N VAL A 75 7.18 3.95 1.39
CA VAL A 75 6.97 3.56 -0.02
C VAL A 75 7.34 4.70 -0.98
N LEU A 76 6.90 5.93 -0.71
CA LEU A 76 7.24 7.09 -1.55
C LEU A 76 8.71 7.47 -1.51
N THR A 77 9.40 7.23 -0.39
CA THR A 77 10.86 7.43 -0.28
C THR A 77 11.61 6.44 -1.17
N HIS A 78 11.18 5.18 -1.18
CA HIS A 78 11.73 4.16 -2.09
C HIS A 78 11.47 4.50 -3.56
N ILE A 79 10.24 4.83 -3.93
CA ILE A 79 9.91 5.26 -5.31
C ILE A 79 10.74 6.48 -5.71
N GLY A 80 10.83 7.49 -4.85
CA GLY A 80 11.64 8.69 -5.10
C GLY A 80 13.12 8.35 -5.30
N SER A 81 13.66 7.39 -4.54
CA SER A 81 15.05 6.91 -4.69
C SER A 81 15.25 6.17 -6.01
N HIS A 82 14.26 5.37 -6.45
CA HIS A 82 14.32 4.67 -7.72
C HIS A 82 14.42 5.64 -8.91
N PHE A 83 13.75 6.80 -8.86
CA PHE A 83 13.83 7.80 -9.92
C PHE A 83 14.98 8.82 -9.76
N ASP A 84 15.71 8.81 -8.65
CA ASP A 84 16.85 9.71 -8.44
C ASP A 84 18.11 9.15 -9.13
N PRO A 85 18.71 9.85 -10.12
CA PRO A 85 19.92 9.39 -10.79
C PRO A 85 21.17 9.43 -9.90
N ARG A 86 21.10 10.04 -8.72
CA ARG A 86 22.21 10.12 -7.75
C ARG A 86 22.22 8.95 -6.78
N VAL A 87 21.20 8.11 -6.81
CA VAL A 87 20.99 7.00 -5.89
C VAL A 87 21.11 5.69 -6.64
N ASP A 88 22.02 4.82 -6.18
CA ASP A 88 22.29 3.50 -6.79
C ASP A 88 21.23 2.45 -6.43
N TRP A 89 20.23 2.82 -5.64
CA TRP A 89 19.11 1.95 -5.25
C TRP A 89 17.97 2.04 -6.25
N LYS A 90 17.39 0.90 -6.64
CA LYS A 90 16.22 0.80 -7.54
C LYS A 90 15.23 -0.22 -6.99
N VAL A 91 13.95 0.08 -7.13
CA VAL A 91 12.89 -0.94 -7.09
C VAL A 91 13.16 -1.95 -8.20
N GLU A 92 13.22 -3.23 -7.85
CA GLU A 92 13.36 -4.36 -8.75
C GLU A 92 11.97 -4.94 -9.10
N SER A 93 11.92 -5.84 -10.10
CA SER A 93 10.73 -6.61 -10.53
C SER A 93 9.56 -5.85 -11.15
N ILE A 94 9.71 -4.56 -11.45
CA ILE A 94 8.70 -3.71 -12.10
C ILE A 94 9.39 -2.68 -13.00
N ASP A 95 8.76 -2.28 -14.09
CA ASP A 95 9.26 -1.19 -14.94
C ASP A 95 8.79 0.20 -14.45
N ASP A 96 9.42 1.24 -14.99
CA ASP A 96 9.22 2.63 -14.56
C ASP A 96 7.78 3.13 -14.79
N GLU A 97 7.12 2.68 -15.85
CA GLU A 97 5.75 3.11 -16.21
C GLU A 97 4.75 2.47 -15.26
N ASP A 98 4.83 1.14 -15.10
CA ASP A 98 4.02 0.40 -14.14
C ASP A 98 4.24 0.96 -12.72
N LEU A 99 5.49 1.17 -12.30
CA LEU A 99 5.80 1.67 -10.95
C LEU A 99 5.11 3.02 -10.66
N GLN A 100 5.01 3.90 -11.66
CA GLN A 100 4.29 5.16 -11.52
C GLN A 100 2.78 4.94 -11.35
N GLU A 101 2.16 4.09 -12.18
CA GLU A 101 0.73 3.78 -12.05
C GLU A 101 0.38 3.17 -10.70
N TYR A 102 1.19 2.20 -10.25
CA TYR A 102 1.07 1.57 -8.94
C TYR A 102 1.24 2.61 -7.81
N ALA A 103 2.19 3.52 -7.93
CA ALA A 103 2.45 4.57 -6.94
C ALA A 103 1.29 5.58 -6.83
N GLU A 104 0.72 6.02 -7.95
CA GLU A 104 -0.44 6.90 -7.98
C GLU A 104 -1.65 6.24 -7.31
N ARG A 105 -1.92 4.99 -7.71
CA ARG A 105 -3.01 4.20 -7.15
C ARG A 105 -2.84 3.95 -5.66
N PHE A 106 -1.62 3.65 -5.21
CA PHE A 106 -1.29 3.50 -3.80
C PHE A 106 -1.57 4.77 -2.99
N GLN A 107 -1.10 5.93 -3.47
CA GLN A 107 -1.30 7.21 -2.78
C GLN A 107 -2.79 7.53 -2.62
N ILE A 108 -3.57 7.33 -3.69
CA ILE A 108 -5.02 7.54 -3.68
C ILE A 108 -5.70 6.57 -2.71
N ALA A 109 -5.30 5.30 -2.67
CA ALA A 109 -5.86 4.32 -1.75
C ALA A 109 -5.61 4.69 -0.28
N VAL A 110 -4.41 5.19 0.07
CA VAL A 110 -4.11 5.66 1.44
C VAL A 110 -4.95 6.89 1.81
N LEU A 111 -5.06 7.87 0.90
CA LEU A 111 -5.90 9.03 1.13
C LEU A 111 -7.38 8.64 1.32
N SER A 112 -7.87 7.70 0.50
CA SER A 112 -9.21 7.15 0.59
C SER A 112 -9.46 6.43 1.92
N ALA A 113 -8.49 5.65 2.39
CA ALA A 113 -8.54 4.94 3.66
C ALA A 113 -8.67 5.90 4.85
N ILE A 114 -7.99 7.05 4.81
CA ILE A 114 -8.06 8.06 5.88
C ILE A 114 -9.34 8.90 5.77
N SER A 115 -9.77 9.27 4.56
CA SER A 115 -10.86 10.22 4.38
C SER A 115 -12.24 9.60 4.21
N GLY A 116 -12.32 8.27 4.06
CA GLY A 116 -13.55 7.55 3.70
C GLY A 116 -14.08 7.85 2.30
N LYS A 117 -13.26 8.46 1.42
CA LYS A 117 -13.66 8.81 0.05
C LYS A 117 -13.06 7.82 -0.94
N VAL A 118 -13.66 6.64 -1.02
CA VAL A 118 -13.18 5.56 -1.89
C VAL A 118 -13.39 5.92 -3.36
N MET A 119 -12.31 5.86 -4.15
CA MET A 119 -12.38 6.06 -5.59
C MET A 119 -12.89 4.81 -6.31
N SER A 120 -13.65 5.03 -7.39
CA SER A 120 -14.16 3.95 -8.23
C SER A 120 -13.02 3.31 -9.02
N GLU A 121 -13.08 1.98 -9.19
CA GLU A 121 -12.13 1.21 -9.98
C GLU A 121 -11.96 1.71 -11.42
N SER A 122 -13.02 2.28 -12.01
CA SER A 122 -12.97 2.86 -13.35
C SER A 122 -12.14 4.16 -13.45
N SER A 123 -11.61 4.65 -12.33
CA SER A 123 -10.77 5.86 -12.27
C SER A 123 -9.28 5.54 -12.44
N PHE A 124 -8.91 4.27 -12.54
CA PHE A 124 -7.53 3.82 -12.64
C PHE A 124 -7.31 3.06 -13.93
N ASP A 125 -6.16 3.29 -14.58
CA ASP A 125 -5.74 2.53 -15.77
C ASP A 125 -5.32 1.11 -15.38
N LEU A 126 -4.51 1.00 -14.33
CA LEU A 126 -4.12 -0.28 -13.74
C LEU A 126 -5.30 -0.96 -13.03
N THR A 127 -5.75 -2.11 -13.51
CA THR A 127 -6.91 -2.84 -12.96
C THR A 127 -6.53 -3.81 -11.85
N ASN A 128 -7.27 -3.82 -10.73
CA ASN A 128 -7.05 -4.77 -9.64
C ASN A 128 -7.48 -6.20 -10.03
N PRO A 129 -6.54 -7.17 -10.16
CA PRO A 129 -6.86 -8.53 -10.58
C PRO A 129 -7.72 -9.29 -9.56
N LEU A 130 -7.75 -8.85 -8.30
CA LEU A 130 -8.58 -9.46 -7.25
C LEU A 130 -10.07 -9.13 -7.39
N LEU A 131 -10.43 -8.14 -8.23
CA LEU A 131 -11.82 -7.72 -8.48
C LEU A 131 -12.39 -8.27 -9.80
N CYS A 132 -11.53 -8.74 -10.71
CA CYS A 132 -11.96 -9.30 -12.00
C CYS A 132 -12.45 -10.76 -11.94
N ASN A 133 -12.36 -11.42 -10.78
CA ASN A 133 -12.76 -12.82 -10.59
C ASN A 133 -14.09 -13.00 -9.82
N THR A 134 -14.93 -11.96 -9.75
CA THR A 134 -16.28 -12.01 -9.15
C THR A 134 -17.38 -11.89 -10.17
#